data_AF-A0A1I5PQQ7-F1
#
_entry.id   AF-A0A1I5PQQ7-F1
#
_cell.length_a   1.000
_cell.length_b   1.000
_cell.length_c   1.000
_cell.angle_alpha   90.00
_cell.angle_beta   90.00
_cell.angle_gamma   90.00
#
_symmetry.space_group_name_H-M   'P 1'
#
loop_
_entity.id
_entity.type
_entity.pdbx_description
1 polymer ?
#
loop_
_entity_poly.entity_id
_entity_poly.type
_entity_poly.pdbx_seq_one_letter_code
_entity_poly.pdbx_strand_id
1 'polypeptide(L)'
;MDWSLFFLGILMIFGSLSGFRRPEKDVHSVEGWQGRLRELKEGADEAYFEERRQLEAYPPPAHATAKNVRVLSMIGIASGVVLMIAAFFS
;
A
#
# COMPACT_ATOMS: atom_id res chain seq x y z
N MET A 1 8.86 -29.65 15.94
CA MET A 1 9.26 -28.25 15.65
C MET A 1 9.68 -28.17 14.20
N ASP A 2 8.77 -27.73 13.37
CA ASP A 2 8.99 -27.58 11.93
C ASP A 2 9.72 -26.26 11.62
N TRP A 3 11.01 -26.38 11.33
CA TRP A 3 11.87 -25.25 10.99
C TRP A 3 11.42 -24.52 9.71
N SER A 4 10.78 -25.21 8.77
CA SER A 4 10.35 -24.60 7.50
C SER A 4 9.20 -23.61 7.72
N LEU A 5 8.22 -23.98 8.53
CA LEU A 5 7.10 -23.13 8.95
C LEU A 5 7.59 -21.94 9.78
N PHE A 6 8.58 -22.15 10.64
CA PHE A 6 9.18 -21.10 11.44
C PHE A 6 9.86 -20.03 10.58
N PHE A 7 10.70 -20.43 9.62
CA PHE A 7 11.34 -19.47 8.70
C PHE A 7 10.34 -18.79 7.76
N LEU A 8 9.31 -19.50 7.30
CA LEU A 8 8.22 -18.92 6.51
C LEU A 8 7.51 -17.81 7.29
N GLY A 9 7.21 -18.04 8.57
CA GLY A 9 6.59 -17.05 9.46
C GLY A 9 7.46 -15.81 9.63
N ILE A 10 8.77 -15.97 9.86
CA ILE A 10 9.73 -14.86 9.95
C ILE A 10 9.75 -14.05 8.64
N LEU A 11 9.85 -14.72 7.49
CA LEU A 11 9.93 -14.07 6.19
C LEU A 11 8.66 -13.27 5.87
N MET A 12 7.49 -13.81 6.26
CA MET A 12 6.22 -13.13 6.13
C MET A 12 6.14 -11.85 6.99
N ILE A 13 6.62 -11.91 8.24
CA ILE A 13 6.67 -10.76 9.15
C ILE A 13 7.61 -9.68 8.61
N PHE A 14 8.82 -10.05 8.18
CA PHE A 14 9.79 -9.11 7.63
C PHE A 14 9.30 -8.46 6.33
N GLY A 15 8.68 -9.23 5.44
CA GLY A 15 8.07 -8.71 4.20
C GLY A 15 6.94 -7.73 4.50
N SER A 16 6.08 -8.06 5.47
CA SER A 16 4.94 -7.23 5.87
C SER A 16 5.37 -5.96 6.65
N LEU A 17 6.52 -5.99 7.31
CA LEU A 17 7.07 -4.81 8.01
C LEU A 17 7.40 -3.66 7.04
N SER A 18 7.79 -3.99 5.81
CA SER A 18 8.14 -3.00 4.79
C SER A 18 6.94 -2.13 4.38
N GLY A 19 5.76 -2.75 4.24
CA GLY A 19 4.49 -2.08 3.94
C GLY A 19 3.97 -1.23 5.10
N PHE A 20 4.27 -1.62 6.34
CA PHE A 20 3.93 -0.80 7.52
C PHE A 20 4.81 0.45 7.64
N ARG A 21 6.11 0.34 7.36
CA ARG A 21 7.09 1.42 7.60
C ARG A 21 7.21 2.43 6.46
N ARG A 22 6.85 2.07 5.22
CA ARG A 22 6.91 2.98 4.05
C ARG A 22 5.65 2.95 3.17
N PRO A 23 4.44 3.15 3.72
CA PRO A 23 3.23 3.25 2.90
C PRO A 23 3.24 4.49 2.00
N GLU A 24 4.00 5.52 2.38
CA GLU A 24 4.04 6.83 1.73
C GLU A 24 4.58 6.82 0.30
N LYS A 25 5.51 5.93 -0.05
CA LYS A 25 6.06 5.86 -1.41
C LYS A 25 5.01 5.52 -2.47
N ASP A 26 4.04 4.68 -2.11
CA ASP A 26 2.98 4.27 -3.03
C ASP A 26 1.80 5.25 -3.01
N VAL A 27 1.57 5.90 -1.86
CA VAL A 27 0.32 6.63 -1.59
C VAL A 27 0.40 8.11 -1.90
N HIS A 28 1.57 8.76 -1.73
CA HIS A 28 1.76 10.16 -2.11
C HIS A 28 1.48 10.39 -3.61
N SER A 29 1.66 9.36 -4.45
CA SER A 29 1.32 9.42 -5.88
C SER A 29 -0.19 9.54 -6.14
N VAL A 30 -1.03 8.94 -5.29
CA VAL A 30 -2.49 8.90 -5.45
C VAL A 30 -3.15 10.12 -4.82
N GLU A 31 -2.74 10.48 -3.59
CA GLU A 31 -3.29 11.64 -2.88
C GLU A 31 -2.93 12.95 -3.58
N GLY A 32 -1.68 13.07 -4.08
CA GLY A 32 -1.25 14.21 -4.88
C GLY A 32 -2.00 14.32 -6.21
N TRP A 33 -2.23 13.19 -6.89
CA TRP A 33 -3.04 13.15 -8.11
C TRP A 33 -4.49 13.58 -7.85
N GLN A 34 -5.12 13.08 -6.77
CA GLN A 34 -6.49 13.47 -6.40
C GLN A 34 -6.60 14.94 -6.02
N GLY A 35 -5.63 15.46 -5.24
CA GLY A 35 -5.56 16.86 -4.86
C GLY A 35 -5.44 17.77 -6.07
N ARG A 36 -4.52 17.46 -6.99
CA ARG A 36 -4.32 18.23 -8.22
C ARG A 36 -5.54 18.19 -9.13
N LEU A 37 -6.16 17.02 -9.29
CA LEU A 37 -7.39 16.88 -10.08
C LEU A 37 -8.57 17.66 -9.49
N ARG A 38 -8.60 17.81 -8.15
CA ARG A 38 -9.61 18.61 -7.45
C ARG A 38 -9.37 20.11 -7.64
N GLU A 39 -8.12 20.58 -7.49
CA GLU A 39 -7.74 21.96 -7.79
C GLU A 39 -8.11 22.35 -9.23
N LEU A 40 -7.81 21.47 -10.19
CA LEU A 40 -8.12 21.68 -11.61
C LEU A 40 -9.63 21.69 -11.89
N LYS A 41 -10.45 21.03 -11.06
CA LYS A 41 -11.92 21.03 -11.17
C LYS A 41 -12.57 22.23 -10.48
N GLU A 42 -11.96 22.77 -9.43
CA GLU A 42 -12.51 23.89 -8.63
C GLU A 42 -12.26 25.27 -9.26
N GLY A 43 -11.54 25.35 -10.39
CA GLY A 43 -11.45 26.57 -11.20
C GLY A 43 -10.04 26.97 -11.66
N ALA A 44 -9.14 26.01 -11.87
CA ALA A 44 -7.84 26.32 -12.44
C ALA A 44 -7.95 26.86 -13.88
N ASP A 45 -6.97 27.69 -14.25
CA ASP A 45 -6.86 28.39 -15.53
C ASP A 45 -7.04 27.45 -16.74
N GLU A 46 -7.66 27.95 -17.82
CA GLU A 46 -7.88 27.16 -19.05
C GLU A 46 -6.59 26.58 -19.64
N ALA A 47 -5.44 27.19 -19.32
CA ALA A 47 -4.11 26.71 -19.66
C ALA A 47 -3.80 25.30 -19.13
N TYR A 48 -4.53 24.81 -18.13
CA TYR A 48 -4.31 23.50 -17.50
C TYR A 48 -5.29 22.41 -17.98
N PHE A 49 -6.07 22.67 -19.03
CA PHE A 49 -7.00 21.68 -19.61
C PHE A 49 -6.29 20.40 -20.09
N GLU A 50 -5.11 20.56 -20.72
CA GLU A 50 -4.31 19.42 -21.17
C GLU A 50 -3.75 18.61 -20.00
N GLU A 51 -3.28 19.28 -18.94
CA GLU A 51 -2.81 18.63 -17.70
C GLU A 51 -3.94 17.81 -17.06
N ARG A 52 -5.14 18.39 -16.96
CA ARG A 52 -6.33 17.69 -16.47
C ARG A 52 -6.66 16.46 -17.32
N ARG A 53 -6.64 16.59 -18.64
CA ARG A 53 -6.94 15.48 -19.56
C ARG A 53 -5.92 14.35 -19.44
N GLN A 54 -4.65 14.66 -19.26
CA GLN A 54 -3.59 13.68 -19.03
C GLN A 54 -3.77 12.96 -17.69
N LEU A 55 -4.09 13.69 -16.63
CA LEU A 55 -4.36 13.12 -15.31
C LEU A 55 -5.60 12.21 -15.32
N GLU A 56 -6.66 12.58 -16.03
CA GLU A 56 -7.86 11.76 -16.20
C GLU A 56 -7.60 10.52 -17.08
N ALA A 57 -6.70 10.59 -18.08
CA ALA A 57 -6.36 9.48 -18.96
C ALA A 57 -5.51 8.39 -18.29
N TYR A 58 -4.67 8.77 -17.33
CA TYR A 58 -3.78 7.85 -16.61
C TYR A 58 -3.98 7.95 -15.09
N PRO A 59 -5.11 7.41 -14.56
CA PRO A 59 -5.32 7.39 -13.13
C PRO A 59 -4.29 6.46 -12.46
N PRO A 60 -3.71 6.86 -11.32
CA PRO A 60 -2.89 5.96 -10.54
C PRO A 60 -3.77 4.83 -9.97
N PRO A 61 -3.18 3.66 -9.64
CA PRO A 61 -3.93 2.53 -9.11
C PRO A 61 -4.61 2.90 -7.78
N ALA A 62 -5.93 3.10 -7.83
CA ALA A 62 -6.76 3.61 -6.73
C ALA A 62 -6.78 2.72 -5.46
N HIS A 63 -6.24 1.50 -5.54
CA HIS A 63 -6.33 0.48 -4.51
C HIS A 63 -5.22 0.60 -3.45
N ALA A 64 -4.11 1.28 -3.77
CA ALA A 64 -2.94 1.42 -2.92
C ALA A 64 -3.07 2.68 -2.03
N THR A 65 -4.06 2.69 -1.13
CA THR A 65 -4.12 3.71 -0.07
C THR A 65 -3.25 3.31 1.11
N ALA A 66 -2.70 4.29 1.85
CA ALA A 66 -1.83 4.02 3.00
C ALA A 66 -2.53 3.16 4.05
N LYS A 67 -3.84 3.36 4.20
CA LYS A 67 -4.70 2.58 5.07
C LYS A 67 -4.76 1.11 4.62
N ASN A 68 -4.99 0.84 3.34
CA ASN A 68 -5.07 -0.52 2.82
C ASN A 68 -3.73 -1.25 2.92
N VAL A 69 -2.62 -0.57 2.60
CA VAL A 69 -1.26 -1.14 2.72
C VAL A 69 -0.93 -1.47 4.17
N ARG A 70 -1.30 -0.60 5.12
CA ARG A 70 -1.14 -0.87 6.56
C ARG A 70 -2.00 -2.05 7.04
N VAL A 71 -3.26 -2.14 6.59
CA VAL A 71 -4.15 -3.24 6.95
C VAL A 71 -3.62 -4.57 6.42
N LEU A 72 -3.21 -4.61 5.15
CA LEU A 72 -2.61 -5.81 4.54
C LEU A 72 -1.33 -6.23 5.28
N SER A 73 -0.50 -5.25 5.66
CA SER A 73 0.72 -5.48 6.43
C SER A 73 0.41 -6.03 7.84
N MET A 74 -0.63 -5.52 8.52
CA MET A 74 -1.06 -6.05 9.81
C MET A 74 -1.56 -7.50 9.70
N ILE A 75 -2.33 -7.80 8.65
CA ILE A 75 -2.80 -9.16 8.38
C ILE A 75 -1.61 -10.09 8.13
N GLY A 76 -0.64 -9.67 7.31
CA GLY A 76 0.58 -10.43 7.01
C GLY A 76 1.46 -10.69 8.25
N ILE A 77 1.57 -9.72 9.16
CA ILE A 77 2.25 -9.91 10.45
C ILE A 77 1.48 -10.90 11.31
N ALA A 78 0.16 -10.76 11.43
CA ALA A 78 -0.67 -11.66 12.22
C ALA A 78 -0.60 -13.10 11.71
N SER A 79 -0.68 -13.31 10.39
CA SER A 79 -0.53 -14.65 9.79
C SER A 79 0.88 -15.21 10.00
N GLY A 80 1.92 -14.39 9.91
CA GLY A 80 3.30 -14.81 10.19
C GLY A 80 3.49 -15.26 11.65
N VAL A 81 2.88 -14.57 12.62
CA VAL A 81 2.90 -14.97 14.03
C VAL A 81 2.15 -16.29 14.24
N VAL A 82 1.00 -16.48 13.61
CA VAL A 82 0.23 -17.74 13.67
C VAL A 82 1.06 -18.91 13.12
N LEU A 83 1.76 -18.71 12.00
CA LEU A 83 2.65 -19.72 11.43
C LEU A 83 3.82 -20.07 12.36
N MET A 84 4.41 -19.07 13.03
CA MET A 84 5.46 -19.33 14.02
C MET A 84 4.94 -20.14 15.20
N ILE A 85 3.74 -19.85 15.71
CA ILE A 85 3.13 -20.62 16.80
C ILE A 85 2.85 -22.05 16.33
N ALA A 86 2.26 -22.22 15.15
CA ALA A 86 1.97 -23.52 14.55
C ALA A 86 3.24 -24.37 14.35
N ALA A 87 4.37 -23.74 14.02
CA ALA A 87 5.67 -24.41 13.87
C ALA A 87 6.16 -25.11 15.15
N PHE A 88 5.72 -24.67 16.34
CA PHE A 88 6.06 -25.34 17.61
C PHE A 88 5.16 -26.55 17.90
N PHE A 89 3.96 -26.58 17.34
CA PHE A 89 2.98 -27.67 17.53
C PHE A 89 3.02 -28.73 16.41
N SER A 90 3.70 -28.47 15.29
CA SER A 90 4.15 -29.46 14.29
C SER A 90 5.55 -29.97 14.60
#